data_AF-A0A085MT51-F1
#
_entry.id   AF-A0A085MT51-F1
#
_cell.length_a   1.000
_cell.length_b   1.000
_cell.length_c   1.000
_cell.angle_alpha   90.00
_cell.angle_beta   90.00
_cell.angle_gamma   90.00
#
_symmetry.space_group_name_H-M   'P 1'
#
loop_
_entity.id
_entity.type
_entity.pdbx_description
1 polymer ?
#
loop_
_entity_poly.entity_id
_entity_poly.type
_entity_poly.pdbx_seq_one_letter_code
_entity_poly.pdbx_strand_id
1 'polypeptide(L)'
;MLRTYLTPWLLYNLTVGNPLANTARTIDRLIRQAAKTILHLPLSTLSDDFFYLPCAQGGLGFICLAEQSDLCILNLMRKMATSADAVSRATVELLPAQKM
;
A
#
# COMPACT_ATOMS: atom_id res chain seq x y z
N MET A 1 -12.08 0.79 14.25
CA MET A 1 -10.96 1.52 14.87
C MET A 1 -9.70 1.41 14.02
N LEU A 2 -9.06 0.24 13.89
CA LEU A 2 -7.89 0.06 13.01
C LEU A 2 -8.17 0.39 11.54
N ARG A 3 -9.20 -0.23 10.95
CA ARG A 3 -9.60 0.01 9.55
C ARG A 3 -10.01 1.46 9.25
N THR A 4 -10.62 2.11 10.24
CA THR A 4 -11.29 3.41 10.06
C THR A 4 -10.35 4.59 10.23
N TYR A 5 -9.32 4.46 11.08
CA TYR A 5 -8.43 5.56 11.44
C TYR A 5 -6.96 5.25 11.14
N LEU A 6 -6.51 4.01 11.37
CA LEU A 6 -5.11 3.65 11.16
C LEU A 6 -4.79 3.49 9.67
N THR A 7 -5.68 2.83 8.91
CA THR A 7 -5.47 2.56 7.48
C THR A 7 -5.40 3.83 6.61
N PRO A 8 -6.30 4.83 6.77
CA PRO A 8 -6.20 6.08 6.01
C PRO A 8 -4.98 6.92 6.40
N TRP A 9 -4.64 6.95 7.70
CA TRP A 9 -3.48 7.69 8.20
C TRP A 9 -2.16 7.10 7.71
N LEU A 10 -2.05 5.76 7.67
CA LEU A 10 -0.88 5.10 7.11
C LEU A 10 -0.77 5.30 5.61
N LEU A 11 -1.90 5.22 4.88
CA LEU A 11 -1.93 5.44 3.44
C LEU A 11 -1.50 6.87 3.10
N TYR A 12 -2.01 7.88 3.81
CA TYR A 12 -1.57 9.27 3.64
C TYR A 12 -0.07 9.44 3.88
N ASN A 13 0.45 8.95 5.01
CA ASN A 13 1.89 9.04 5.32
C ASN A 13 2.75 8.31 4.28
N LEU A 14 2.30 7.16 3.77
CA LEU A 14 3.03 6.41 2.76
C LEU A 14 2.90 7.02 1.35
N THR A 15 1.83 7.74 1.05
CA THR A 15 1.72 8.46 -0.24
C THR A 15 2.47 9.79 -0.25
N VAL A 16 2.54 10.49 0.89
CA VAL A 16 3.16 11.84 0.98
C VAL A 16 4.62 11.76 1.43
N GLY A 17 4.95 10.85 2.35
CA GLY A 17 6.27 10.72 2.95
C GLY A 17 7.16 9.73 2.24
N ASN A 18 7.33 9.82 0.90
CA ASN A 18 8.22 9.01 0.05
C ASN A 18 8.80 7.73 0.72
N PRO A 19 7.97 6.77 1.14
CA PRO A 19 8.48 5.55 1.72
C PRO A 19 9.10 4.74 0.59
N LEU A 20 10.25 4.15 0.87
CA LEU A 20 10.75 3.07 0.02
C LEU A 20 9.66 1.98 -0.01
N ALA A 21 9.39 1.39 -1.18
CA ALA A 21 8.37 0.34 -1.34
C ALA A 21 8.53 -0.81 -0.32
N ASN A 22 9.76 -1.01 0.17
CA ASN A 22 10.09 -1.96 1.23
C ASN A 22 9.44 -1.63 2.58
N THR A 23 9.22 -0.36 2.91
CA THR A 23 8.57 0.07 4.16
C THR A 23 7.10 -0.32 4.15
N ALA A 24 6.38 -0.11 3.04
CA ALA A 24 4.98 -0.53 2.91
C ALA A 24 4.83 -2.04 3.07
N ARG A 25 5.70 -2.83 2.41
CA ARG A 25 5.75 -4.30 2.58
C ARG A 25 6.04 -4.74 4.01
N THR A 26 6.92 -4.03 4.71
CA THR A 26 7.26 -4.35 6.10
C THR A 26 6.08 -4.10 7.02
N ILE A 27 5.36 -2.99 6.82
CA ILE A 27 4.17 -2.67 7.62
C ILE A 27 3.06 -3.68 7.33
N ASP A 28 2.82 -4.01 6.06
CA ASP A 28 1.87 -5.07 5.68
C ASP A 28 2.16 -6.39 6.42
N ARG A 29 3.44 -6.78 6.51
CA ARG A 29 3.87 -7.97 7.26
C ARG A 29 3.59 -7.84 8.76
N LEU A 30 3.84 -6.68 9.37
CA LEU A 30 3.56 -6.44 10.79
C LEU A 30 2.05 -6.50 11.07
N ILE A 31 1.22 -5.94 10.19
CA ILE A 31 -0.24 -6.00 10.31
C ILE A 31 -0.72 -7.46 10.21
N ARG A 32 -0.19 -8.24 9.27
CA ARG A 32 -0.49 -9.68 9.16
C ARG A 32 -0.09 -10.44 10.42
N GLN A 33 1.09 -10.19 10.96
CA GLN A 33 1.55 -10.84 12.19
C GLN A 33 0.65 -10.49 13.38
N ALA A 34 0.28 -9.22 13.54
CA ALA A 34 -0.64 -8.78 14.59
C ALA A 34 -2.05 -9.40 14.42
N ALA A 35 -2.55 -9.52 13.19
CA ALA A 35 -3.82 -10.19 12.93
C ALA A 35 -3.76 -11.69 13.29
N LYS A 36 -2.66 -12.38 12.93
CA LYS A 36 -2.43 -13.79 13.27
C LYS A 36 -2.35 -14.00 14.78
N THR A 37 -1.70 -13.10 15.54
CA THR A 37 -1.62 -13.23 17.01
C THR A 37 -2.97 -13.02 17.68
N ILE A 38 -3.76 -12.04 17.25
CA ILE A 38 -5.11 -11.77 17.79
C ILE A 38 -6.05 -12.96 17.55
N LEU A 39 -5.97 -13.56 16.37
CA LEU A 39 -6.83 -14.68 15.98
C LEU A 39 -6.25 -16.06 16.40
N HIS A 40 -5.13 -16.09 17.11
CA HIS A 40 -4.40 -17.30 17.52
C HIS A 40 -4.08 -18.26 16.35
N LEU A 41 -3.79 -17.72 15.16
CA LEU A 41 -3.35 -18.54 14.03
C LEU A 41 -1.86 -18.83 14.08
N PRO A 42 -1.44 -20.02 13.62
CA PRO A 42 -0.03 -20.34 13.52
C PRO A 42 0.63 -19.43 12.48
N LEU A 43 1.77 -18.82 12.87
CA LEU A 43 2.52 -17.91 11.99
C LEU A 43 3.03 -18.58 10.70
N SER A 44 3.09 -19.91 10.68
CA SER A 44 3.72 -20.71 9.63
C SER A 44 2.77 -21.22 8.53
N THR A 45 1.44 -21.21 8.72
CA THR A 45 0.61 -22.25 8.06
C THR A 45 -0.63 -21.75 7.30
N LEU A 46 -0.60 -20.57 6.68
CA LEU A 46 -1.73 -20.18 5.82
C LEU A 46 -1.31 -19.30 4.65
N SER A 47 -2.00 -19.50 3.52
CA SER A 47 -2.01 -18.57 2.39
C SER A 47 -2.37 -17.18 2.89
N ASP A 48 -1.47 -16.22 2.65
CA ASP A 48 -1.66 -14.84 3.10
C ASP A 48 -2.78 -14.12 2.33
N ASP A 49 -3.30 -14.73 1.25
CA ASP A 49 -4.35 -14.18 0.40
C ASP A 49 -5.69 -14.02 1.12
N PHE A 50 -5.96 -14.84 2.14
CA PHE A 50 -7.18 -14.74 2.95
C PHE A 50 -7.28 -13.39 3.70
N PHE A 51 -6.15 -12.77 4.02
CA PHE A 51 -6.13 -11.47 4.70
C PHE A 51 -6.67 -10.35 3.80
N TYR A 52 -6.43 -10.44 2.50
CA TYR A 52 -6.83 -9.41 1.53
C TYR A 52 -8.20 -9.65 0.90
N LEU A 53 -8.71 -10.88 1.00
CA LEU A 53 -10.00 -11.24 0.43
C LEU A 53 -11.13 -10.42 1.09
N PRO A 54 -12.11 -9.90 0.33
CA PRO A 54 -13.20 -9.10 0.88
C PRO A 54 -14.00 -9.84 1.98
N CYS A 55 -14.48 -9.11 2.98
CA CYS A 55 -15.29 -9.69 4.06
C CYS A 55 -16.57 -10.38 3.55
N ALA A 56 -17.13 -9.92 2.43
CA ALA A 56 -18.29 -10.54 1.79
C ALA A 56 -18.02 -11.98 1.30
N GLN A 57 -16.75 -12.32 1.04
CA GLN A 57 -16.32 -13.65 0.59
C GLN A 57 -15.69 -14.47 1.73
N GLY A 58 -15.85 -14.01 2.98
CA GLY A 58 -15.33 -14.69 4.17
C GLY A 58 -13.90 -14.31 4.57
N GLY A 59 -13.26 -13.36 3.89
CA GLY A 59 -11.92 -12.87 4.23
C GLY A 59 -11.88 -11.73 5.26
N LEU A 60 -10.69 -11.22 5.55
CA LEU A 60 -10.49 -10.11 6.49
C LEU A 60 -10.62 -8.72 5.85
N GLY A 61 -10.59 -8.64 4.52
CA GLY A 61 -10.75 -7.40 3.76
C GLY A 61 -9.67 -6.36 4.08
N PHE A 62 -8.48 -6.80 4.48
CA PHE A 62 -7.36 -5.89 4.63
C PHE A 62 -6.92 -5.37 3.26
N ILE A 63 -6.49 -4.12 3.24
CA ILE A 63 -5.91 -3.50 2.05
C ILE A 63 -4.43 -3.87 2.04
N CYS A 64 -3.91 -4.33 0.89
CA CYS A 64 -2.47 -4.49 0.69
C CYS A 64 -1.86 -3.09 0.49
N LEU A 65 -1.11 -2.59 1.48
CA LEU A 65 -0.54 -1.24 1.42
C LEU A 65 0.52 -1.14 0.32
N ALA A 66 1.30 -2.20 0.07
CA ALA A 66 2.28 -2.23 -1.00
C ALA A 66 1.61 -2.01 -2.38
N GLU A 67 0.61 -2.82 -2.72
CA GLU A 67 -0.10 -2.69 -4.00
C GLU A 67 -0.83 -1.35 -4.12
N GLN A 68 -1.47 -0.88 -3.06
CA GLN A 68 -2.13 0.44 -3.09
C GLN A 68 -1.12 1.57 -3.26
N SER A 69 0.05 1.51 -2.61
CA SER A 69 1.08 2.53 -2.78
C SER A 69 1.61 2.57 -4.22
N ASP A 70 1.84 1.40 -4.83
CA ASP A 70 2.29 1.30 -6.22
C ASP A 70 1.22 1.83 -7.18
N LEU A 71 -0.05 1.47 -6.97
CA LEU A 71 -1.18 2.00 -7.75
C LEU A 71 -1.34 3.51 -7.57
N CYS A 72 -1.16 4.05 -6.36
CA CYS A 72 -1.20 5.48 -6.10
C CYS A 72 -0.08 6.21 -6.85
N ILE A 73 1.14 5.69 -6.83
CA ILE A 73 2.28 6.26 -7.59
C ILE A 73 1.98 6.24 -9.09
N LEU A 74 1.50 5.11 -9.63
CA LEU A 74 1.15 5.01 -11.05
C LEU A 74 0.02 5.98 -11.44
N ASN A 75 -0.99 6.13 -10.59
CA ASN A 75 -2.07 7.09 -10.82
C ASN A 75 -1.57 8.53 -10.74
N LEU A 76 -0.62 8.83 -9.84
CA LEU A 76 0.02 10.13 -9.74
C LEU A 76 0.85 10.42 -11.00
N MET A 77 1.67 9.47 -11.46
CA MET A 77 2.43 9.59 -12.71
C MET A 77 1.51 9.82 -13.90
N ARG A 78 0.41 9.08 -14.00
CA ARG A 78 -0.60 9.29 -15.05
C ARG A 78 -1.18 10.69 -15.02
N LYS A 79 -1.57 11.18 -13.83
CA LYS A 79 -2.12 12.54 -13.66
C LYS A 79 -1.11 13.62 -14.01
N MET A 80 0.15 13.44 -13.60
CA MET A 80 1.25 14.36 -13.92
C MET A 80 1.56 14.37 -15.41
N ALA A 81 1.50 13.22 -16.09
CA ALA A 81 1.68 13.12 -17.55
C ALA A 81 0.57 13.82 -18.33
N THR A 82 -0.67 13.77 -17.84
CA THR A 82 -1.83 14.44 -18.46
C THR A 82 -2.01 15.90 -18.02
N SER A 83 -1.13 16.41 -17.16
CA SER A 83 -1.20 17.78 -16.64
C SER A 83 -0.85 18.80 -17.74
N ALA A 84 -1.53 19.95 -17.70
CA ALA A 84 -1.20 21.10 -18.56
C ALA A 84 0.10 21.82 -18.14
N ASP A 85 0.55 21.60 -16.92
CA ASP A 85 1.77 22.21 -16.38
C ASP A 85 3.04 21.53 -16.94
N ALA A 86 3.96 22.33 -17.47
CA ALA A 86 5.20 21.85 -18.08
C ALA A 86 6.16 21.24 -17.04
N VAL A 87 6.19 21.77 -15.82
CA VAL A 87 7.05 21.26 -14.74
C VAL A 87 6.59 19.88 -14.30
N SER A 88 5.28 19.71 -14.12
CA SER A 88 4.65 18.43 -13.77
C SER A 88 4.89 17.31 -14.80
N ARG A 89 5.05 17.64 -16.10
CA ARG A 89 5.39 16.63 -17.13
C ARG A 89 6.87 16.28 -17.10
N ALA A 90 7.74 17.28 -16.94
CA ALA A 90 9.19 17.07 -16.87
C ALA A 90 9.61 16.22 -15.66
N THR A 91 8.90 16.31 -14.54
CA THR A 91 9.19 15.47 -13.36
C THR A 91 8.90 13.99 -13.61
N VAL A 92 7.88 13.65 -14.41
CA VAL A 92 7.58 12.25 -14.77
C VAL A 92 8.68 11.63 -15.61
N GLU A 93 9.29 12.40 -16.52
CA GLU A 93 10.41 11.95 -17.37
C GLU A 93 11.71 11.74 -16.58
N LEU A 94 11.90 12.46 -15.47
CA LEU A 94 13.06 12.34 -14.57
C LEU A 94 12.92 11.24 -13.52
N LEU A 95 11.68 10.86 -13.18
CA LEU A 95 11.37 9.83 -12.19
C LEU A 95 11.86 8.39 -12.50
N PRO A 96 12.05 7.92 -13.75
CA PRO A 96 12.54 6.56 -14.02
C PRO A 96 13.96 6.33 -13.51
N ALA A 97 14.74 7.39 -13.30
CA ALA A 97 16.16 7.30 -12.96
C ALA A 97 16.44 7.04 -11.46
N GLN A 98 15.44 7.12 -10.58
CA GLN A 98 15.68 7.15 -9.13
C GLN A 98 15.25 5.88 -8.37
N LYS A 99 14.50 4.96 -8.98
CA LYS A 99 14.00 3.73 -8.32
C LYS A 99 13.82 2.54 -9.28
N MET A 100 14.89 2.12 -9.95
CA MET A 100 15.06 0.69 -10.29
C MET A 100 16.08 0.10 -9.33
#